data_AF-A0A6L8A4T1-F1
#
_entry.id   AF-A0A6L8A4T1-F1
#
_cell.length_a   1.000
_cell.length_b   1.000
_cell.length_c   1.000
_cell.angle_alpha   90.00
_cell.angle_beta   90.00
_cell.angle_gamma   90.00
#
_symmetry.space_group_name_H-M   'P 1'
#
loop_
_entity.id
_entity.type
_entity.pdbx_description
1 polymer ?
#
loop_
_entity_poly.entity_id
_entity_poly.type
_entity_poly.pdbx_seq_one_letter_code
_entity_poly.pdbx_strand_id
1 'polypeptide(L)'
;MGRNGQNQGAPWEAWASRGAAEWRRAGEAVETVVPDLERVIRLGVTGLSRAGKTVFITSLVASLKNSRNMVVLAAAREGRIKAANLEFHPEHTIPRFPFEDHLHTMISQDKPDWPLPTKGLSKLRLSLRIRKKSRDWLAKDWLGRDEETVHLDIIDFPGEWLIDLTMMDKNFTSWSVERLERITFEALDGREEAMTYLKLLKRINTEAKLNENNEDAQSLAKTFTAYLKALKEDGYSRCTPGRFLQPGDLENAAVLTFAPLHSRDKAGKGSLYKKFESRFEEYKKQVIQPFFENHLSKIDRQVVLVDVMAAIEAGPGPFEDQRKAMKDILGVFQPGRKLWLTQLFQGHKVEKILFAATKADHLHHTQHGRLSTYPDGGLR
;
A
#
# COMPACT_ATOMS: atom_id res chain seq x y z
N MET A 1 -67.40 -17.36 0.27
CA MET A 1 -66.46 -16.27 0.61
C MET A 1 -65.06 -16.86 0.63
N GLY A 2 -64.33 -16.71 -0.47
CA GLY A 2 -62.97 -17.24 -0.60
C GLY A 2 -62.17 -16.31 -1.50
N ARG A 3 -61.01 -15.87 -1.00
CA ARG A 3 -59.93 -15.29 -1.82
C ARG A 3 -58.62 -15.90 -1.36
N ASN A 4 -58.08 -16.76 -2.22
CA ASN A 4 -56.70 -17.21 -2.21
C ASN A 4 -55.79 -15.99 -2.46
N GLY A 5 -54.89 -15.72 -1.52
CA GLY A 5 -53.78 -14.79 -1.72
C GLY A 5 -52.61 -15.54 -2.37
N GLN A 6 -52.34 -15.25 -3.65
CA GLN A 6 -51.07 -15.59 -4.28
C GLN A 6 -50.02 -14.57 -3.86
N ASN A 7 -49.04 -15.05 -3.09
CA ASN A 7 -47.84 -14.32 -2.72
C ASN A 7 -46.90 -14.29 -3.93
N GLN A 8 -46.73 -13.14 -4.58
CA GLN A 8 -45.72 -12.96 -5.63
C GLN A 8 -44.37 -12.67 -4.94
N GLY A 9 -43.45 -13.63 -5.02
CA GLY A 9 -42.09 -13.51 -4.50
C GLY A 9 -41.31 -12.38 -5.20
N ALA A 10 -40.40 -11.77 -4.45
CA ALA A 10 -39.64 -10.61 -4.90
C ALA A 10 -38.59 -10.97 -5.98
N PRO A 11 -38.27 -10.06 -6.93
CA PRO A 11 -37.42 -10.35 -8.11
C PRO A 11 -35.99 -10.83 -7.83
N TRP A 12 -35.50 -10.72 -6.59
CA TRP A 12 -34.15 -11.13 -6.21
C TRP A 12 -34.01 -12.64 -5.91
N GLU A 13 -35.11 -13.33 -5.54
CA GLU A 13 -35.11 -14.79 -5.31
C GLU A 13 -34.88 -15.58 -6.62
N ALA A 14 -35.28 -15.00 -7.76
CA ALA A 14 -35.04 -15.53 -9.10
C ALA A 14 -33.58 -15.39 -9.56
N TRP A 15 -32.82 -14.43 -9.00
CA TRP A 15 -31.39 -14.27 -9.26
C TRP A 15 -30.55 -15.28 -8.45
N ALA A 16 -30.91 -15.51 -7.18
CA ALA A 16 -30.22 -16.46 -6.31
C ALA A 16 -30.35 -17.93 -6.78
N SER A 17 -31.53 -18.29 -7.31
CA SER A 17 -31.83 -19.64 -7.79
C SER A 17 -31.22 -19.95 -9.17
N ARG A 18 -31.06 -18.94 -10.05
CA ARG A 18 -30.34 -19.10 -11.33
C ARG A 18 -28.83 -19.24 -11.13
N GLY A 19 -28.26 -18.50 -10.19
CA GLY A 19 -26.86 -18.67 -9.80
C GLY A 19 -26.58 -20.13 -9.41
N ALA A 20 -27.35 -20.68 -8.47
CA ALA A 20 -27.18 -22.05 -7.95
C ALA A 20 -27.30 -23.17 -9.02
N ALA A 21 -28.05 -22.95 -10.10
CA ALA A 21 -28.17 -23.91 -11.20
C ALA A 21 -26.97 -23.87 -12.18
N GLU A 22 -26.36 -22.70 -12.36
CA GLU A 22 -25.10 -22.56 -13.12
C GLU A 22 -23.91 -23.21 -12.41
N TRP A 23 -23.91 -23.26 -11.07
CA TRP A 23 -22.88 -23.93 -10.25
C TRP A 23 -22.78 -25.45 -10.50
N ARG A 24 -23.86 -26.14 -10.92
CA ARG A 24 -23.81 -27.60 -11.18
C ARG A 24 -23.34 -27.98 -12.59
N ARG A 25 -23.27 -27.04 -13.53
CA ARG A 25 -22.78 -27.29 -14.89
C ARG A 25 -21.36 -26.80 -15.13
N ALA A 26 -20.80 -25.98 -14.24
CA ALA A 26 -19.42 -25.48 -14.33
C ALA A 26 -18.37 -26.48 -13.77
N GLY A 27 -18.79 -27.59 -13.16
CA GLY A 27 -17.91 -28.65 -12.67
C GLY A 27 -17.68 -29.74 -13.70
N GLU A 28 -17.10 -29.42 -14.86
CA GLU A 28 -16.39 -30.33 -15.79
C GLU A 28 -16.12 -29.59 -17.11
N ALA A 29 -15.30 -28.54 -17.05
CA ALA A 29 -14.57 -28.06 -18.21
C ALA A 29 -13.11 -27.92 -17.78
N VAL A 30 -12.30 -28.90 -18.14
CA VAL A 30 -10.85 -28.78 -18.09
C VAL A 30 -10.48 -27.69 -19.09
N GLU A 31 -10.41 -26.45 -18.61
CA GLU A 31 -10.00 -25.30 -19.42
C GLU A 31 -8.53 -25.49 -19.73
N THR A 32 -8.27 -25.91 -20.97
CA THR A 32 -6.93 -26.00 -21.52
C THR A 32 -6.43 -24.57 -21.65
N VAL A 33 -5.64 -24.12 -20.67
CA VAL A 33 -4.99 -22.81 -20.70
C VAL A 33 -4.12 -22.76 -21.94
N VAL A 34 -4.56 -22.01 -22.96
CA VAL A 34 -3.77 -21.70 -24.14
C VAL A 34 -2.84 -20.54 -23.75
N PRO A 35 -1.52 -20.75 -23.61
CA PRO A 35 -0.63 -19.79 -22.93
C PRO A 35 -0.42 -18.43 -23.62
N ASP A 36 -0.93 -18.23 -24.84
CA ASP A 36 -0.57 -17.10 -25.72
C ASP A 36 -1.58 -15.94 -25.75
N LEU A 37 -2.62 -15.93 -24.90
CA LEU A 37 -3.72 -14.95 -24.96
C LEU A 37 -4.00 -14.13 -23.70
N GLU A 38 -3.36 -14.47 -22.58
CA GLU A 38 -3.61 -13.83 -21.29
C GLU A 38 -2.36 -13.11 -20.79
N ARG A 39 -2.51 -11.81 -20.54
CA ARG A 39 -1.43 -10.96 -20.01
C ARG A 39 -1.79 -10.47 -18.63
N VAL A 40 -0.92 -10.69 -17.65
CA VAL A 40 -1.08 -10.11 -16.30
C VAL A 40 -0.20 -8.86 -16.17
N ILE A 41 -0.77 -7.79 -15.64
CA ILE A 41 -0.07 -6.56 -15.23
C ILE A 41 -0.32 -6.37 -13.74
N ARG A 42 0.74 -6.41 -12.94
CA ARG A 42 0.72 -6.21 -11.49
C ARG A 42 1.03 -4.76 -11.15
N LEU A 43 0.01 -4.03 -10.73
CA LEU A 43 0.06 -2.62 -10.35
C LEU A 43 0.11 -2.49 -8.84
N GLY A 44 1.28 -2.14 -8.29
CA GLY A 44 1.39 -1.69 -6.92
C GLY A 44 0.80 -0.31 -6.75
N VAL A 45 -0.07 -0.13 -5.75
CA VAL A 45 -0.61 1.18 -5.40
C VAL A 45 -0.31 1.44 -3.94
N THR A 46 0.34 2.58 -3.70
CA THR A 46 0.73 3.03 -2.37
C THR A 46 0.56 4.54 -2.26
N GLY A 47 0.66 5.09 -1.06
CA GLY A 47 0.57 6.54 -0.87
C GLY A 47 1.21 7.01 0.42
N LEU A 48 1.74 8.23 0.40
CA LEU A 48 2.25 8.92 1.57
C LEU A 48 1.07 9.59 2.30
N SER A 49 0.94 9.38 3.61
CA SER A 49 0.06 10.17 4.50
C SER A 49 -1.33 10.53 3.94
N ARG A 50 -2.29 9.58 4.01
CA ARG A 50 -3.70 9.80 3.60
C ARG A 50 -3.86 10.32 2.14
N ALA A 51 -2.98 9.93 1.23
CA ALA A 51 -3.01 10.36 -0.17
C ALA A 51 -4.22 9.90 -1.02
N GLY A 52 -5.23 9.25 -0.44
CA GLY A 52 -6.44 8.83 -1.15
C GLY A 52 -6.31 7.52 -1.92
N LYS A 53 -5.47 6.60 -1.46
CA LYS A 53 -5.22 5.28 -2.07
C LYS A 53 -6.49 4.47 -2.33
N THR A 54 -7.33 4.33 -1.31
CA THR A 54 -8.61 3.61 -1.41
C THR A 54 -9.52 4.25 -2.47
N VAL A 55 -9.66 5.58 -2.44
CA VAL A 55 -10.46 6.35 -3.39
C VAL A 55 -9.92 6.18 -4.81
N PHE A 56 -8.62 6.31 -5.01
CA PHE A 56 -7.97 6.14 -6.31
C PHE A 56 -8.23 4.77 -6.93
N ILE A 57 -8.05 3.68 -6.17
CA ILE A 57 -8.28 2.32 -6.66
C ILE A 57 -9.76 2.14 -7.04
N THR A 58 -10.68 2.52 -6.15
CA THR A 58 -12.11 2.41 -6.38
C THR A 58 -12.54 3.19 -7.63
N SER A 59 -12.12 4.45 -7.76
CA SER A 59 -12.43 5.29 -8.92
C SER A 59 -11.80 4.77 -10.21
N LEU A 60 -10.57 4.25 -10.17
CA LEU A 60 -9.91 3.65 -11.34
C LEU A 60 -10.67 2.42 -11.83
N VAL A 61 -11.04 1.52 -10.92
CA VAL A 61 -11.77 0.29 -11.25
C VAL A 61 -13.16 0.62 -11.77
N ALA A 62 -13.90 1.51 -11.11
CA ALA A 62 -15.22 1.96 -11.57
C ALA A 62 -15.15 2.61 -12.96
N SER A 63 -14.13 3.44 -13.21
CA SER A 63 -13.90 4.09 -14.51
C SER A 63 -13.55 3.09 -15.60
N LEU A 64 -12.73 2.07 -15.32
CA LEU A 64 -12.41 1.02 -16.29
C LEU A 64 -13.62 0.14 -16.62
N LYS A 65 -14.46 -0.17 -15.62
CA LYS A 65 -15.74 -0.85 -15.82
C LYS A 65 -16.70 -0.04 -16.70
N ASN A 66 -16.65 1.29 -16.62
CA ASN A 66 -17.40 2.20 -17.49
C ASN A 66 -16.47 3.04 -18.37
N SER A 67 -15.59 2.37 -19.13
CA SER A 67 -14.47 3.01 -19.85
C SER A 67 -14.86 4.06 -20.90
N ARG A 68 -16.14 4.22 -21.25
CA ARG A 68 -16.62 5.17 -22.27
C ARG A 68 -16.17 6.60 -22.03
N ASN A 69 -15.99 7.01 -20.78
CA ASN A 69 -15.60 8.37 -20.40
C ASN A 69 -14.08 8.56 -20.23
N MET A 70 -13.27 7.50 -20.42
CA MET A 70 -11.82 7.57 -20.24
C MET A 70 -11.10 8.08 -21.50
N VAL A 71 -11.29 9.35 -21.84
CA VAL A 71 -10.77 9.96 -23.09
C VAL A 71 -9.24 9.99 -23.20
N VAL A 72 -8.52 9.98 -22.09
CA VAL A 72 -7.04 9.97 -22.06
C VAL A 72 -6.49 8.55 -22.31
N LEU A 73 -7.25 7.51 -21.95
CA LEU A 73 -6.83 6.13 -22.14
C LEU A 73 -7.05 5.73 -23.60
N ALA A 74 -5.97 5.62 -24.37
CA ALA A 74 -6.04 5.35 -25.82
C ALA A 74 -6.93 4.15 -26.19
N ALA A 75 -6.87 3.06 -25.41
CA ALA A 75 -7.71 1.88 -25.65
C ALA A 75 -9.21 2.14 -25.43
N ALA A 76 -9.56 2.96 -24.45
CA ALA A 76 -10.94 3.37 -24.22
C ALA A 76 -11.41 4.34 -25.31
N ARG A 77 -10.61 5.37 -25.60
CA ARG A 77 -10.88 6.36 -26.66
C ARG A 77 -11.10 5.72 -28.03
N GLU A 78 -10.35 4.66 -28.35
CA GLU A 78 -10.44 3.91 -29.60
C GLU A 78 -11.53 2.81 -29.58
N GLY A 79 -12.34 2.72 -28.51
CA GLY A 79 -13.41 1.72 -28.37
C GLY A 79 -12.91 0.26 -28.36
N ARG A 80 -11.66 0.05 -27.92
CA ARG A 80 -11.00 -1.26 -27.91
C ARG A 80 -11.24 -2.04 -26.63
N ILE A 81 -11.54 -1.40 -25.50
CA ILE A 81 -11.96 -2.11 -24.28
C ILE A 81 -13.39 -2.61 -24.49
N LYS A 82 -13.55 -3.94 -24.58
CA LYS A 82 -14.83 -4.61 -24.86
C LYS A 82 -15.57 -5.03 -23.62
N ALA A 83 -14.83 -5.47 -22.60
CA ALA A 83 -15.38 -5.85 -21.31
C ALA A 83 -14.34 -5.59 -20.21
N ALA A 84 -14.84 -5.39 -18.99
CA ALA A 84 -14.05 -5.18 -17.78
C ALA A 84 -14.78 -5.83 -16.61
N ASN A 85 -14.30 -7.00 -16.17
CA ASN A 85 -14.95 -7.81 -15.15
C ASN A 85 -14.05 -7.96 -13.92
N LEU A 86 -14.66 -7.92 -12.74
CA LEU A 86 -13.97 -8.29 -11.51
C LEU A 86 -13.93 -9.81 -11.43
N GLU A 87 -12.74 -10.34 -11.24
CA GLU A 87 -12.50 -11.79 -11.14
C GLU A 87 -11.88 -12.12 -9.79
N PHE A 88 -11.99 -13.39 -9.40
CA PHE A 88 -11.28 -13.89 -8.23
C PHE A 88 -9.78 -13.84 -8.50
N HIS A 89 -9.04 -13.29 -7.54
CA HIS A 89 -7.59 -13.33 -7.59
C HIS A 89 -7.12 -14.78 -7.30
N PRO A 90 -6.13 -15.32 -8.03
CA PRO A 90 -5.69 -16.71 -7.90
C PRO A 90 -5.00 -17.03 -6.55
N GLU A 91 -4.48 -16.00 -5.88
CA GLU A 91 -3.92 -16.13 -4.53
C GLU A 91 -5.02 -15.92 -3.48
N HIS A 92 -5.32 -16.97 -2.71
CA HIS A 92 -6.43 -17.01 -1.75
C HIS A 92 -6.04 -16.67 -0.31
N THR A 93 -4.74 -16.50 -0.03
CA THR A 93 -4.22 -16.18 1.31
C THR A 93 -4.19 -14.69 1.62
N ILE A 94 -4.47 -13.84 0.63
CA ILE A 94 -4.44 -12.38 0.77
C ILE A 94 -5.88 -11.85 0.69
N PRO A 95 -6.28 -10.93 1.60
CA PRO A 95 -7.59 -10.30 1.54
C PRO A 95 -7.88 -9.65 0.17
N ARG A 96 -9.12 -9.80 -0.31
CA ARG A 96 -9.61 -9.08 -1.49
C ARG A 96 -9.86 -7.62 -1.12
N PHE A 97 -9.51 -6.69 -2.01
CA PHE A 97 -9.88 -5.28 -1.87
C PHE A 97 -11.42 -5.15 -1.94
N PRO A 98 -12.08 -4.54 -0.92
CA PRO A 98 -13.54 -4.48 -0.83
C PRO A 98 -14.08 -3.35 -1.74
N PHE A 99 -13.94 -3.54 -3.05
CA PHE A 99 -14.34 -2.57 -4.07
C PHE A 99 -15.81 -2.18 -3.97
N GLU A 100 -16.69 -3.17 -3.81
CA GLU A 100 -18.13 -2.97 -3.77
C GLU A 100 -18.55 -2.09 -2.59
N ASP A 101 -18.02 -2.37 -1.39
CA ASP A 101 -18.31 -1.59 -0.19
C ASP A 101 -17.78 -0.15 -0.31
N HIS A 102 -16.54 0.01 -0.77
CA HIS A 102 -15.94 1.33 -0.97
C HIS A 102 -16.72 2.15 -2.00
N LEU A 103 -17.14 1.53 -3.11
CA LEU A 103 -17.94 2.19 -4.12
C LEU A 103 -19.29 2.63 -3.53
N HIS A 104 -19.97 1.74 -2.80
CA HIS A 104 -21.23 2.04 -2.15
C HIS A 104 -21.11 3.22 -1.17
N THR A 105 -20.06 3.27 -0.34
CA THR A 105 -19.80 4.42 0.55
C THR A 105 -19.66 5.73 -0.22
N MET A 106 -18.98 5.72 -1.37
CA MET A 106 -18.74 6.93 -2.17
C MET A 106 -19.98 7.43 -2.92
N ILE A 107 -20.90 6.55 -3.31
CA ILE A 107 -22.06 6.89 -4.16
C ILE A 107 -23.40 6.81 -3.43
N SER A 108 -23.40 6.50 -2.14
CA SER A 108 -24.62 6.42 -1.32
C SER A 108 -25.44 7.71 -1.44
N GLN A 109 -26.76 7.57 -1.65
CA GLN A 109 -27.66 8.72 -1.82
C GLN A 109 -27.98 9.41 -0.48
N ASP A 110 -28.03 8.65 0.61
CA ASP A 110 -28.43 9.18 1.91
C ASP A 110 -27.29 9.93 2.60
N LYS A 111 -26.08 9.35 2.57
CA LYS A 111 -24.90 9.92 3.21
C LYS A 111 -23.62 9.48 2.49
N PRO A 112 -23.23 10.13 1.37
CA PRO A 112 -21.97 9.84 0.71
C PRO A 112 -20.80 10.21 1.63
N ASP A 113 -19.80 9.35 1.69
CA ASP A 113 -18.59 9.56 2.51
C ASP A 113 -17.36 8.98 1.82
N TRP A 114 -16.17 9.28 2.35
CA TRP A 114 -14.94 8.68 1.90
C TRP A 114 -14.70 7.32 2.57
N PRO A 115 -14.30 6.28 1.82
CA PRO A 115 -14.05 4.97 2.38
C PRO A 115 -12.87 5.00 3.36
N LEU A 116 -12.95 4.16 4.39
CA LEU A 116 -11.89 4.05 5.39
C LEU A 116 -10.57 3.57 4.74
N PRO A 117 -9.40 4.00 5.28
CA PRO A 117 -8.12 3.47 4.84
C PRO A 117 -8.02 1.95 5.07
N THR A 118 -7.38 1.25 4.14
CA THR A 118 -7.11 -0.19 4.28
C THR A 118 -6.06 -0.44 5.37
N LYS A 119 -6.34 -1.40 6.26
CA LYS A 119 -5.50 -1.73 7.44
C LYS A 119 -4.34 -2.69 7.15
N GLY A 120 -4.15 -3.09 5.89
CA GLY A 120 -3.17 -4.10 5.50
C GLY A 120 -3.06 -4.28 3.99
N LEU A 121 -2.46 -5.40 3.59
CA LEU A 121 -2.33 -5.81 2.20
C LEU A 121 -3.67 -6.34 1.67
N SER A 122 -4.08 -5.87 0.50
CA SER A 122 -5.20 -6.45 -0.23
C SER A 122 -4.95 -6.47 -1.73
N LYS A 123 -5.70 -7.31 -2.46
CA LYS A 123 -5.57 -7.47 -3.91
C LYS A 123 -6.91 -7.43 -4.63
N LEU A 124 -6.89 -6.95 -5.87
CA LEU A 124 -8.03 -6.98 -6.78
C LEU A 124 -7.56 -7.42 -8.16
N ARG A 125 -8.31 -8.29 -8.82
CA ARG A 125 -8.12 -8.60 -10.25
C ARG A 125 -9.25 -7.98 -11.06
N LEU A 126 -8.88 -7.15 -12.03
CA LEU A 126 -9.79 -6.67 -13.07
C LEU A 126 -9.35 -7.23 -14.42
N SER A 127 -10.20 -8.02 -15.05
CA SER A 127 -9.93 -8.65 -16.34
C SER A 127 -10.55 -7.83 -17.46
N LEU A 128 -9.69 -7.31 -18.32
CA LEU A 128 -10.04 -6.44 -19.44
C LEU A 128 -9.97 -7.24 -20.74
N ARG A 129 -11.09 -7.38 -21.44
CA ARG A 129 -11.08 -7.90 -22.81
C ARG A 129 -10.82 -6.75 -23.77
N ILE A 130 -9.70 -6.78 -24.46
CA ILE A 130 -9.21 -5.67 -25.28
C ILE A 130 -9.01 -6.14 -26.71
N ARG A 131 -9.54 -5.40 -27.67
CA ARG A 131 -9.20 -5.58 -29.08
C ARG A 131 -7.75 -5.16 -29.33
N LYS A 132 -6.94 -6.07 -29.87
CA LYS A 132 -5.54 -5.84 -30.25
C LYS A 132 -5.46 -4.70 -31.27
N LYS A 133 -4.37 -3.94 -31.22
CA LYS A 133 -4.06 -2.92 -32.23
C LYS A 133 -3.42 -3.66 -33.42
N SER A 134 -4.20 -4.08 -34.42
CA SER A 134 -3.63 -4.79 -35.58
C SER A 134 -2.60 -3.90 -36.27
N ARG A 135 -1.44 -4.45 -36.60
CA ARG A 135 -0.44 -3.80 -37.47
C ARG A 135 -0.78 -3.99 -38.95
N ASP A 136 -1.47 -5.08 -39.28
CA ASP A 136 -1.87 -5.40 -40.64
C ASP A 136 -3.38 -5.23 -40.82
N TRP A 137 -3.76 -4.42 -41.81
CA TRP A 137 -5.15 -4.18 -42.18
C TRP A 137 -5.76 -5.39 -42.93
N LEU A 138 -4.94 -6.33 -43.39
CA LEU A 138 -5.31 -7.50 -44.21
C LEU A 138 -5.71 -8.73 -43.40
N ALA A 139 -5.35 -8.82 -42.11
CA ALA A 139 -5.61 -9.99 -41.27
C ALA A 139 -6.94 -9.89 -40.47
N LYS A 140 -7.80 -8.93 -40.82
CA LYS A 140 -8.83 -8.39 -39.92
C LYS A 140 -10.05 -9.27 -39.65
N ASP A 141 -10.26 -10.38 -40.38
CA ASP A 141 -11.59 -11.01 -40.37
C ASP A 141 -11.65 -12.54 -40.37
N TRP A 142 -10.53 -13.28 -40.37
CA TRP A 142 -10.64 -14.72 -40.67
C TRP A 142 -10.57 -15.71 -39.50
N LEU A 143 -10.19 -15.29 -38.27
CA LEU A 143 -9.96 -16.28 -37.18
C LEU A 143 -10.42 -15.88 -35.77
N GLY A 144 -11.07 -14.75 -35.55
CA GLY A 144 -11.59 -14.40 -34.21
C GLY A 144 -10.53 -14.21 -33.12
N ARG A 145 -9.24 -14.07 -33.48
CA ARG A 145 -8.09 -13.90 -32.56
C ARG A 145 -7.69 -12.44 -32.30
N ASP A 146 -8.62 -11.51 -32.52
CA ASP A 146 -8.37 -10.07 -32.46
C ASP A 146 -8.56 -9.47 -31.06
N GLU A 147 -8.92 -10.29 -30.08
CA GLU A 147 -9.06 -9.89 -28.68
C GLU A 147 -8.02 -10.59 -27.81
N GLU A 148 -7.55 -9.88 -26.79
CA GLU A 148 -6.72 -10.42 -25.70
C GLU A 148 -7.38 -10.12 -24.37
N THR A 149 -7.10 -10.97 -23.38
CA THR A 149 -7.47 -10.71 -22.00
C THR A 149 -6.25 -10.15 -21.28
N VAL A 150 -6.41 -8.95 -20.72
CA VAL A 150 -5.40 -8.32 -19.86
C VAL A 150 -5.94 -8.31 -18.44
N HIS A 151 -5.31 -9.08 -17.55
CA HIS A 151 -5.58 -9.05 -16.12
C HIS A 151 -4.78 -7.92 -15.48
N LEU A 152 -5.47 -6.94 -14.92
CA LEU A 152 -4.88 -5.91 -14.06
C LEU A 152 -5.02 -6.36 -12.61
N ASP A 153 -3.92 -6.86 -12.05
CA ASP A 153 -3.82 -7.18 -10.62
C ASP A 153 -3.38 -5.92 -9.87
N ILE A 154 -4.28 -5.34 -9.08
CA ILE A 154 -4.00 -4.17 -8.24
C ILE A 154 -3.63 -4.67 -6.85
N ILE A 155 -2.43 -4.35 -6.40
CA ILE A 155 -1.91 -4.69 -5.08
C ILE A 155 -1.92 -3.43 -4.21
N ASP A 156 -2.74 -3.44 -3.18
CA ASP A 156 -2.97 -2.35 -2.26
C ASP A 156 -2.29 -2.61 -0.92
N PHE A 157 -1.35 -1.76 -0.49
CA PHE A 157 -0.68 -1.91 0.81
C PHE A 157 -0.36 -0.54 1.45
N PRO A 158 -0.18 -0.46 2.78
CA PRO A 158 0.16 0.79 3.45
C PRO A 158 1.50 1.36 2.97
N GLY A 159 1.58 2.66 2.67
CA GLY A 159 2.83 3.28 2.21
C GLY A 159 3.92 3.34 3.27
N GLU A 160 3.51 3.32 4.52
CA GLU A 160 4.37 3.18 5.70
C GLU A 160 5.22 1.90 5.61
N TRP A 161 4.76 0.86 4.92
CA TRP A 161 5.50 -0.38 4.80
C TRP A 161 6.67 -0.30 3.81
N LEU A 162 6.63 0.63 2.85
CA LEU A 162 7.74 0.84 1.91
C LEU A 162 8.92 1.55 2.57
N ILE A 163 8.64 2.52 3.45
CA ILE A 163 9.71 3.30 4.06
C ILE A 163 10.58 2.45 4.99
N ASP A 164 10.05 1.32 5.48
CA ASP A 164 10.81 0.34 6.25
C ASP A 164 11.96 -0.29 5.46
N LEU A 165 11.89 -0.32 4.12
CA LEU A 165 13.00 -0.84 3.30
C LEU A 165 14.29 -0.02 3.49
N THR A 166 14.18 1.24 3.94
CA THR A 166 15.36 2.05 4.32
C THR A 166 16.09 1.52 5.56
N MET A 167 15.44 0.69 6.38
CA MET A 167 16.03 0.06 7.56
C MET A 167 16.93 -1.13 7.20
N MET A 168 16.78 -1.71 6.01
CA MET A 168 17.55 -2.88 5.59
C MET A 168 19.06 -2.59 5.50
N ASP A 169 19.42 -1.34 5.23
CA ASP A 169 20.82 -0.85 5.18
C ASP A 169 21.40 -0.46 6.54
N LYS A 170 20.61 -0.57 7.61
CA LYS A 170 20.99 -0.09 8.93
C LYS A 170 21.13 -1.26 9.89
N ASN A 171 22.08 -1.13 10.81
CA ASN A 171 22.07 -1.93 12.03
C ASN A 171 21.29 -1.18 13.11
N PHE A 172 20.97 -1.88 14.20
CA PHE A 172 20.18 -1.29 15.29
C PHE A 172 20.81 -0.03 15.87
N THR A 173 22.14 0.01 16.00
CA THR A 173 22.89 1.15 16.53
C THR A 173 22.72 2.39 15.66
N SER A 174 23.01 2.30 14.36
CA SER A 174 22.94 3.44 13.45
C SER A 174 21.50 3.93 13.28
N TRP A 175 20.53 3.01 13.21
CA TRP A 175 19.12 3.35 13.21
C TRP A 175 18.71 4.08 14.50
N SER A 176 19.16 3.60 15.66
CA SER A 176 18.80 4.21 16.94
C SER A 176 19.37 5.63 17.09
N VAL A 177 20.61 5.86 16.66
CA VAL A 177 21.22 7.21 16.67
C VAL A 177 20.38 8.18 15.84
N GLU A 178 20.09 7.84 14.59
CA GLU A 178 19.32 8.71 13.68
C GLU A 178 17.89 8.99 14.20
N ARG A 179 17.24 7.99 14.83
CA ARG A 179 15.92 8.19 15.44
C ARG A 179 16.01 9.07 16.68
N LEU A 180 17.00 8.86 17.55
CA LEU A 180 17.16 9.67 18.77
C LEU A 180 17.55 11.11 18.48
N GLU A 181 18.36 11.37 17.44
CA GLU A 181 18.66 12.73 16.98
C GLU A 181 17.37 13.47 16.60
N ARG A 182 16.51 12.83 15.79
CA ARG A 182 15.21 13.41 15.44
C ARG A 182 14.32 13.61 16.66
N ILE A 183 14.17 12.60 17.52
CA ILE A 183 13.34 12.70 18.73
C ILE A 183 13.84 13.83 19.63
N THR A 184 15.15 14.00 19.75
CA THR A 184 15.76 15.07 20.55
C THR A 184 15.44 16.44 19.95
N PHE A 185 15.57 16.60 18.63
CA PHE A 185 15.20 17.84 17.95
C PHE A 185 13.72 18.19 18.15
N GLU A 186 12.81 17.24 17.93
CA GLU A 186 11.36 17.44 18.09
C GLU A 186 10.97 17.71 19.55
N ALA A 187 11.67 17.10 20.52
CA ALA A 187 11.45 17.39 21.93
C ALA A 187 11.86 18.82 22.31
N LEU A 188 12.94 19.34 21.69
CA LEU A 188 13.35 20.74 21.86
C LEU A 188 12.37 21.71 21.21
N ASP A 189 11.72 21.29 20.12
CA ASP A 189 10.64 22.04 19.44
C ASP A 189 9.28 21.93 20.15
N GLY A 190 9.22 21.23 21.30
CA GLY A 190 8.06 21.19 22.18
C GLY A 190 7.12 19.99 22.01
N ARG A 191 7.48 18.97 21.21
CA ARG A 191 6.65 17.77 21.02
C ARG A 191 6.58 16.92 22.28
N GLU A 192 5.38 16.78 22.85
CA GLU A 192 5.16 16.10 24.12
C GLU A 192 5.50 14.60 24.09
N GLU A 193 5.15 13.88 23.02
CA GLU A 193 5.43 12.45 22.90
C GLU A 193 6.93 12.17 22.79
N ALA A 194 7.67 13.08 22.13
CA ALA A 194 9.12 13.00 22.04
C ALA A 194 9.77 13.20 23.42
N MET A 195 9.34 14.23 24.16
CA MET A 195 9.77 14.46 25.54
C MET A 195 9.43 13.28 26.46
N THR A 196 8.24 12.71 26.30
CA THR A 196 7.77 11.55 27.08
C THR A 196 8.66 10.34 26.83
N TYR A 197 8.98 10.06 25.56
CA TYR A 197 9.91 8.99 25.20
C TYR A 197 11.29 9.18 25.83
N LEU A 198 11.89 10.37 25.69
CA LEU A 198 13.23 10.65 26.23
C LEU A 198 13.27 10.58 27.77
N LYS A 199 12.23 11.06 28.45
CA LYS A 199 12.10 10.96 29.91
C LYS A 199 12.03 9.50 30.38
N LEU A 200 11.28 8.65 29.67
CA LEU A 200 11.20 7.23 29.96
C LEU A 200 12.56 6.54 29.71
N LEU A 201 13.17 6.80 28.56
CA LEU A 201 14.46 6.23 28.17
C LEU A 201 15.56 6.57 29.20
N LYS A 202 15.56 7.78 29.76
CA LYS A 202 16.52 8.18 30.81
C LYS A 202 16.37 7.39 32.12
N ARG A 203 15.16 6.90 32.43
CA ARG A 203 14.88 6.17 33.68
C ARG A 203 15.20 4.68 33.58
N ILE A 204 15.10 4.10 32.38
CA ILE A 204 15.30 2.67 32.17
C ILE A 204 16.79 2.34 32.03
N ASN A 205 17.25 1.35 32.80
CA ASN A 205 18.59 0.82 32.62
C ASN A 205 18.64 -0.16 31.45
N THR A 206 19.02 0.34 30.26
CA THR A 206 19.09 -0.46 29.03
C THR A 206 20.15 -1.57 29.05
N GLU A 207 21.06 -1.57 30.02
CA GLU A 207 22.11 -2.58 30.19
C GLU A 207 21.73 -3.67 31.18
N ALA A 208 20.70 -3.45 31.99
CA ALA A 208 20.20 -4.47 32.91
C ALA A 208 19.73 -5.70 32.13
N LYS A 209 19.89 -6.87 32.75
CA LYS A 209 19.22 -8.08 32.26
C LYS A 209 17.73 -7.81 32.21
N LEU A 210 17.09 -8.27 31.14
CA LEU A 210 15.65 -8.14 31.00
C LEU A 210 14.95 -8.75 32.21
N ASN A 211 13.99 -8.04 32.78
CA ASN A 211 13.07 -8.65 33.74
C ASN A 211 12.16 -9.66 33.02
N GLU A 212 11.69 -10.69 33.74
CA GLU A 212 10.85 -11.75 33.17
C GLU A 212 9.58 -11.18 32.50
N ASN A 213 9.04 -10.10 33.07
CA ASN A 213 7.79 -9.48 32.64
C ASN A 213 7.91 -8.61 31.36
N ASN A 214 9.13 -8.31 30.86
CA ASN A 214 9.33 -7.44 29.69
C ASN A 214 8.71 -6.01 29.80
N GLU A 215 8.37 -5.52 30.99
CA GLU A 215 7.61 -4.28 31.18
C GLU A 215 8.31 -3.04 30.61
N ASP A 216 9.62 -2.91 30.83
CA ASP A 216 10.43 -1.80 30.29
C ASP A 216 10.45 -1.82 28.76
N ALA A 217 10.56 -3.01 28.17
CA ALA A 217 10.56 -3.20 26.73
C ALA A 217 9.21 -2.79 26.11
N GLN A 218 8.11 -3.22 26.72
CA GLN A 218 6.75 -2.88 26.27
C GLN A 218 6.48 -1.38 26.42
N SER A 219 6.90 -0.78 27.55
CA SER A 219 6.71 0.64 27.82
C SER A 219 7.45 1.52 26.80
N LEU A 220 8.72 1.20 26.51
CA LEU A 220 9.49 1.91 25.49
C LEU A 220 8.89 1.77 24.09
N ALA A 221 8.53 0.55 23.69
CA ALA A 221 7.91 0.31 22.38
C ALA A 221 6.56 1.07 22.25
N LYS A 222 5.73 1.04 23.30
CA LYS A 222 4.44 1.75 23.34
C LYS A 222 4.61 3.26 23.24
N THR A 223 5.50 3.86 24.04
CA THR A 223 5.75 5.31 24.00
C THR A 223 6.38 5.73 22.68
N PHE A 224 7.29 4.93 22.12
CA PHE A 224 7.85 5.19 20.79
C PHE A 224 6.77 5.12 19.69
N THR A 225 5.87 4.14 19.78
CA THR A 225 4.73 4.01 18.85
C THR A 225 3.80 5.22 18.94
N ALA A 226 3.53 5.71 20.14
CA ALA A 226 2.74 6.92 20.36
C ALA A 226 3.40 8.15 19.71
N TYR A 227 4.72 8.30 19.87
CA TYR A 227 5.49 9.33 19.16
C TYR A 227 5.38 9.22 17.63
N LEU A 228 5.48 8.03 17.06
CA LEU A 228 5.31 7.83 15.62
C LEU A 228 3.89 8.17 15.15
N LYS A 229 2.86 7.87 15.96
CA LYS A 229 1.47 8.22 15.67
C LYS A 229 1.25 9.73 15.67
N ALA A 230 1.78 10.44 16.66
CA ALA A 230 1.72 11.90 16.73
C ALA A 230 2.41 12.55 15.52
N LEU A 231 3.61 12.09 15.14
CA LEU A 231 4.25 12.54 13.90
C LEU A 231 3.36 12.33 12.67
N LYS A 232 2.69 11.17 12.59
CA LYS A 232 1.84 10.84 11.46
C LYS A 232 0.60 11.74 11.39
N GLU A 233 0.01 12.06 12.55
CA GLU A 233 -1.13 12.95 12.67
C GLU A 233 -0.76 14.39 12.25
N ASP A 234 0.48 14.81 12.54
CA ASP A 234 1.05 16.09 12.10
C ASP A 234 1.52 16.09 10.62
N GLY A 235 1.22 15.04 9.86
CA GLY A 235 1.49 15.00 8.42
C GLY A 235 2.87 14.48 8.02
N TYR A 236 3.74 14.11 8.97
CA TYR A 236 5.04 13.52 8.64
C TYR A 236 4.89 12.16 7.94
N SER A 237 5.78 11.91 6.98
CA SER A 237 5.74 10.74 6.10
C SER A 237 6.77 9.68 6.47
N ARG A 238 7.94 10.08 7.00
CA ARG A 238 9.03 9.19 7.40
C ARG A 238 8.85 8.69 8.83
N CYS A 239 7.78 7.93 9.06
CA CYS A 239 7.51 7.28 10.34
C CYS A 239 7.87 5.79 10.27
N THR A 240 9.12 5.47 10.62
CA THR A 240 9.61 4.08 10.68
C THR A 240 9.77 3.63 12.14
N PRO A 241 9.41 2.39 12.51
CA PRO A 241 8.95 1.33 11.61
C PRO A 241 7.45 1.47 11.25
N GLY A 242 7.09 1.31 10.00
CA GLY A 242 5.75 1.52 9.47
C GLY A 242 4.73 0.53 10.02
N ARG A 243 5.14 -0.72 10.32
CA ARG A 243 4.25 -1.69 10.97
C ARG A 243 3.90 -1.32 12.41
N PHE A 244 4.57 -0.35 13.04
CA PHE A 244 4.12 0.16 14.35
C PHE A 244 2.87 1.03 14.19
N LEU A 245 2.70 1.68 13.04
CA LEU A 245 1.51 2.47 12.71
C LEU A 245 0.39 1.62 12.11
N GLN A 246 0.77 0.65 11.28
CA GLN A 246 -0.15 -0.24 10.58
C GLN A 246 0.31 -1.69 10.78
N PRO A 247 -0.01 -2.31 11.93
CA PRO A 247 0.51 -3.63 12.30
C PRO A 247 -0.06 -4.78 11.46
N GLY A 248 -1.27 -4.62 10.91
CA GLY A 248 -1.96 -5.71 10.22
C GLY A 248 -2.04 -6.95 11.11
N ASP A 249 -1.63 -8.11 10.58
CA ASP A 249 -1.65 -9.39 11.30
C ASP A 249 -0.58 -9.51 12.40
N LEU A 250 0.29 -8.51 12.57
CA LEU A 250 1.35 -8.48 13.59
C LEU A 250 0.92 -7.72 14.86
N GLU A 251 -0.36 -7.41 15.02
CA GLU A 251 -0.84 -6.75 16.22
C GLU A 251 -0.47 -7.57 17.48
N ASN A 252 0.14 -6.91 18.46
CA ASN A 252 0.70 -7.52 19.69
C ASN A 252 1.85 -8.52 19.48
N ALA A 253 2.41 -8.64 18.26
CA ALA A 253 3.56 -9.51 18.02
C ALA A 253 4.83 -8.97 18.69
N ALA A 254 5.63 -9.87 19.26
CA ALA A 254 6.88 -9.53 19.95
C ALA A 254 7.90 -8.83 19.03
N VAL A 255 7.83 -9.08 17.71
CA VAL A 255 8.67 -8.43 16.70
C VAL A 255 8.44 -6.92 16.60
N LEU A 256 7.28 -6.42 17.07
CA LEU A 256 6.97 -5.00 17.17
C LEU A 256 7.34 -4.39 18.53
N THR A 257 8.10 -5.10 19.37
CA THR A 257 8.47 -4.63 20.72
C THR A 257 9.94 -4.20 20.78
N PHE A 258 10.29 -3.13 20.07
CA PHE A 258 11.59 -2.47 20.15
C PHE A 258 11.45 -0.95 19.97
N ALA A 259 12.46 -0.20 20.39
CA ALA A 259 12.51 1.25 20.29
C ALA A 259 13.98 1.72 20.19
N PRO A 260 14.26 2.95 19.70
CA PRO A 260 15.63 3.40 19.54
C PRO A 260 16.32 3.66 20.89
N LEU A 261 17.48 3.06 21.12
CA LEU A 261 18.24 3.20 22.38
C LEU A 261 19.57 3.92 22.16
N HIS A 262 20.08 4.59 23.19
CA HIS A 262 21.42 5.19 23.11
C HIS A 262 22.45 4.10 22.80
N SER A 263 23.31 4.35 21.80
CA SER A 263 24.42 3.46 21.45
C SER A 263 25.30 3.22 22.67
N ARG A 264 25.68 1.96 22.93
CA ARG A 264 26.65 1.63 23.96
C ARG A 264 27.57 0.50 23.51
N ASP A 265 28.87 0.75 23.66
CA ASP A 265 29.93 -0.15 23.16
C ASP A 265 30.00 -1.49 23.92
N LYS A 266 29.36 -1.62 25.10
CA LYS A 266 29.56 -2.76 26.02
C LYS A 266 28.26 -3.36 26.60
N ALA A 267 27.15 -3.34 25.86
CA ALA A 267 25.92 -3.99 26.32
C ALA A 267 26.10 -5.51 26.46
N GLY A 268 25.91 -6.05 27.68
CA GLY A 268 26.07 -7.47 27.98
C GLY A 268 25.01 -8.37 27.30
N LYS A 269 25.31 -9.66 27.14
CA LYS A 269 24.35 -10.66 26.64
C LYS A 269 23.13 -10.71 27.57
N GLY A 270 21.93 -10.74 26.99
CA GLY A 270 20.66 -10.75 27.74
C GLY A 270 20.21 -9.37 28.26
N SER A 271 20.94 -8.30 27.95
CA SER A 271 20.49 -6.94 28.23
C SER A 271 19.29 -6.55 27.36
N LEU A 272 18.53 -5.55 27.82
CA LEU A 272 17.47 -4.92 27.02
C LEU A 272 17.99 -4.44 25.67
N TYR A 273 19.17 -3.82 25.63
CA TYR A 273 19.79 -3.39 24.38
C TYR A 273 19.97 -4.55 23.39
N LYS A 274 20.58 -5.66 23.82
CA LYS A 274 20.79 -6.82 22.95
C LYS A 274 19.47 -7.49 22.54
N LYS A 275 18.43 -7.40 23.37
CA LYS A 275 17.09 -7.89 22.99
C LYS A 275 16.44 -7.02 21.92
N PHE A 276 16.54 -5.69 22.02
CA PHE A 276 16.04 -4.78 20.99
C PHE A 276 16.82 -4.89 19.69
N GLU A 277 18.14 -5.06 19.76
CA GLU A 277 18.98 -5.36 18.59
C GLU A 277 18.51 -6.63 17.88
N SER A 278 18.27 -7.72 18.64
CA SER A 278 17.72 -8.97 18.09
C SER A 278 16.35 -8.75 17.44
N ARG A 279 15.42 -8.07 18.11
CA ARG A 279 14.06 -7.82 17.59
C ARG A 279 14.07 -6.94 16.34
N PHE A 280 14.99 -5.97 16.25
CA PHE A 280 15.18 -5.14 15.07
C PHE A 280 15.66 -5.98 13.87
N GLU A 281 16.62 -6.87 14.06
CA GLU A 281 17.08 -7.78 12.99
C GLU A 281 16.02 -8.84 12.63
N GLU A 282 15.27 -9.35 13.62
CA GLU A 282 14.11 -10.21 13.39
C GLU A 282 13.02 -9.48 12.58
N TYR A 283 12.77 -8.20 12.87
CA TYR A 283 11.83 -7.38 12.11
C TYR A 283 12.26 -7.24 10.65
N LYS A 284 13.54 -6.97 10.39
CA LYS A 284 14.09 -6.94 9.03
C LYS A 284 13.89 -8.26 8.31
N LYS A 285 14.26 -9.38 8.95
CA LYS A 285 14.24 -10.72 8.34
C LYS A 285 12.85 -11.33 8.19
N GLN A 286 11.95 -11.09 9.14
CA GLN A 286 10.66 -11.77 9.24
C GLN A 286 9.48 -10.89 8.80
N VAL A 287 9.66 -9.56 8.71
CA VAL A 287 8.58 -8.63 8.34
C VAL A 287 8.91 -7.89 7.05
N ILE A 288 10.06 -7.21 6.99
CA ILE A 288 10.41 -6.38 5.83
C ILE A 288 10.75 -7.27 4.62
N GLN A 289 11.68 -8.21 4.81
CA GLN A 289 12.17 -9.08 3.74
C GLN A 289 11.05 -9.93 3.10
N PRO A 290 10.18 -10.64 3.85
CA PRO A 290 9.14 -11.47 3.25
C PRO A 290 8.09 -10.63 2.52
N PHE A 291 7.72 -9.46 3.06
CA PHE A 291 6.81 -8.55 2.36
C PHE A 291 7.37 -8.13 1.00
N PHE A 292 8.66 -7.81 0.98
CA PHE A 292 9.34 -7.44 -0.25
C PHE A 292 9.41 -8.61 -1.25
N GLU A 293 9.92 -9.77 -0.83
CA GLU A 293 10.12 -10.94 -1.69
C GLU A 293 8.80 -11.52 -2.21
N ASN A 294 7.75 -11.54 -1.38
CA ASN A 294 6.49 -12.17 -1.75
C ASN A 294 5.55 -11.26 -2.53
N HIS A 295 5.69 -9.93 -2.40
CA HIS A 295 4.76 -8.97 -2.98
C HIS A 295 5.44 -7.91 -3.83
N LEU A 296 6.41 -7.15 -3.29
CA LEU A 296 6.99 -6.01 -4.02
C LEU A 296 7.84 -6.41 -5.22
N SER A 297 8.63 -7.48 -5.09
CA SER A 297 9.48 -8.02 -6.17
C SER A 297 8.68 -8.43 -7.41
N LYS A 298 7.39 -8.75 -7.22
CA LYS A 298 6.47 -9.19 -8.27
C LYS A 298 5.70 -8.05 -8.92
N ILE A 299 5.86 -6.80 -8.45
CA ILE A 299 5.16 -5.65 -9.03
C ILE A 299 5.81 -5.26 -10.37
N ASP A 300 5.00 -5.17 -11.41
CA ASP A 300 5.47 -4.72 -12.73
C ASP A 300 5.51 -3.18 -12.79
N ARG A 301 4.54 -2.52 -12.16
CA ARG A 301 4.37 -1.05 -12.19
C ARG A 301 3.93 -0.51 -10.84
N GLN A 302 4.48 0.61 -10.41
CA GLN A 302 4.16 1.22 -9.11
C GLN A 302 3.55 2.61 -9.28
N VAL A 303 2.45 2.87 -8.60
CA VAL A 303 1.90 4.21 -8.40
C VAL A 303 2.10 4.61 -6.94
N VAL A 304 2.71 5.78 -6.72
CA VAL A 304 2.91 6.41 -5.42
C VAL A 304 2.07 7.69 -5.39
N LEU A 305 0.98 7.67 -4.62
CA LEU A 305 0.11 8.81 -4.45
C LEU A 305 0.69 9.79 -3.42
N VAL A 306 0.66 11.08 -3.74
CA VAL A 306 1.23 12.14 -2.92
C VAL A 306 0.20 13.24 -2.71
N ASP A 307 -0.20 13.47 -1.47
CA ASP A 307 -1.01 14.64 -1.10
C ASP A 307 -0.09 15.82 -0.80
N VAL A 308 0.12 16.64 -1.82
CA VAL A 308 1.02 17.80 -1.75
C VAL A 308 0.39 18.92 -0.93
N MET A 309 -0.93 19.12 -1.05
CA MET A 309 -1.63 20.21 -0.37
C MET A 309 -1.65 19.98 1.13
N ALA A 310 -1.97 18.76 1.58
CA ALA A 310 -1.93 18.43 3.00
C ALA A 310 -0.51 18.61 3.59
N ALA A 311 0.53 18.30 2.82
CA ALA A 311 1.90 18.51 3.27
C ALA A 311 2.26 20.00 3.38
N ILE A 312 1.78 20.84 2.46
CA ILE A 312 1.95 22.30 2.53
C ILE A 312 1.20 22.87 3.73
N GLU A 313 -0.05 22.45 3.95
CA GLU A 313 -0.89 22.88 5.06
C GLU A 313 -0.30 22.49 6.42
N ALA A 314 0.28 21.30 6.52
CA ALA A 314 0.97 20.83 7.73
C ALA A 314 2.28 21.60 8.04
N GLY A 315 2.77 22.40 7.09
CA GLY A 315 3.89 23.32 7.29
C GLY A 315 5.25 22.80 6.79
N PRO A 316 6.33 23.60 6.98
CA PRO A 316 7.62 23.36 6.34
C PRO A 316 8.29 22.03 6.73
N GLY A 317 8.14 21.60 7.98
CA GLY A 317 8.70 20.34 8.49
C GLY A 317 8.12 19.11 7.79
N PRO A 318 6.80 18.88 7.90
CA PRO A 318 6.10 17.78 7.20
C PRO A 318 6.30 17.81 5.68
N PHE A 319 6.30 19.00 5.07
CA PHE A 319 6.54 19.17 3.64
C PHE A 319 7.92 18.65 3.21
N GLU A 320 8.98 19.08 3.89
CA GLU A 320 10.34 18.63 3.60
C GLU A 320 10.53 17.13 3.95
N ASP A 321 9.83 16.65 4.98
CA ASP A 321 9.83 15.23 5.34
C ASP A 321 9.17 14.35 4.25
N GLN A 322 8.06 14.80 3.67
CA GLN A 322 7.40 14.13 2.54
C GLN A 322 8.33 14.07 1.33
N ARG A 323 9.00 15.18 1.00
CA ARG A 323 9.98 15.24 -0.09
C ARG A 323 11.11 14.24 0.10
N LYS A 324 11.67 14.15 1.31
CA LYS A 324 12.69 13.15 1.65
C LYS A 324 12.13 11.72 1.56
N ALA A 325 10.91 11.47 2.02
CA ALA A 325 10.25 10.16 1.90
C ALA A 325 10.11 9.71 0.44
N MET A 326 9.78 10.64 -0.47
CA MET A 326 9.71 10.35 -1.90
C MET A 326 11.08 9.94 -2.47
N LYS A 327 12.15 10.63 -2.08
CA LYS A 327 13.53 10.27 -2.46
C LYS A 327 13.93 8.89 -1.93
N ASP A 328 13.59 8.61 -0.67
CA ASP A 328 13.86 7.32 -0.03
C ASP A 328 13.15 6.17 -0.78
N ILE A 329 11.87 6.34 -1.11
CA ILE A 329 11.08 5.36 -1.89
C ILE A 329 11.66 5.18 -3.30
N LEU A 330 12.01 6.26 -4.00
CA LEU A 330 12.63 6.15 -5.32
C LEU A 330 13.95 5.36 -5.25
N GLY A 331 14.75 5.57 -4.20
CA GLY A 331 16.00 4.85 -3.96
C GLY A 331 15.82 3.34 -3.77
N VAL A 332 14.68 2.89 -3.22
CA VAL A 332 14.34 1.47 -3.05
C VAL A 332 14.11 0.77 -4.39
N PHE A 333 13.49 1.45 -5.34
CA PHE A 333 13.11 0.86 -6.63
C PHE A 333 14.15 1.07 -7.75
N GLN A 334 15.28 1.71 -7.47
CA GLN A 334 16.40 1.85 -8.42
C GLN A 334 17.37 0.65 -8.29
N PRO A 335 17.33 -0.34 -9.21
CA PRO A 335 18.14 -1.55 -9.11
C PRO A 335 19.62 -1.22 -9.35
N GLY A 336 20.52 -1.80 -8.56
CA GLY A 336 21.97 -1.66 -8.71
C GLY A 336 22.62 -0.55 -7.88
N ARG A 337 21.84 0.29 -7.18
CA ARG A 337 22.40 1.30 -6.26
C ARG A 337 22.83 0.71 -4.91
N LYS A 338 22.24 -0.42 -4.51
CA LYS A 338 22.61 -1.16 -3.28
C LYS A 338 22.67 -2.67 -3.55
N LEU A 339 23.73 -3.32 -3.06
CA LEU A 339 23.97 -4.76 -3.31
C LEU A 339 22.85 -5.66 -2.73
N TRP A 340 22.31 -5.33 -1.56
CA TRP A 340 21.25 -6.15 -0.93
C TRP A 340 19.93 -6.10 -1.71
N LEU A 341 19.55 -4.94 -2.26
CA LEU A 341 18.37 -4.83 -3.14
C LEU A 341 18.54 -5.75 -4.36
N THR A 342 19.74 -5.78 -4.95
CA THR A 342 20.03 -6.60 -6.13
C THR A 342 19.89 -8.10 -5.84
N GLN A 343 20.25 -8.54 -4.63
CA GLN A 343 20.06 -9.93 -4.19
C GLN A 343 18.59 -10.28 -3.93
N LEU A 344 17.84 -9.38 -3.29
CA LEU A 344 16.43 -9.61 -3.00
C LEU A 344 15.53 -9.55 -4.25
N PHE A 345 15.87 -8.72 -5.23
CA PHE A 345 15.07 -8.57 -6.45
C PHE A 345 15.21 -9.76 -7.41
N GLN A 346 16.18 -10.67 -7.24
CA GLN A 346 16.44 -11.81 -8.14
C GLN A 346 16.46 -11.42 -9.65
N GLY A 347 16.81 -10.17 -9.97
CA GLY A 347 16.80 -9.63 -11.34
C GLY A 347 15.45 -9.07 -11.83
N HIS A 348 14.35 -9.23 -11.10
CA HIS A 348 13.06 -8.59 -11.41
C HIS A 348 13.11 -7.10 -11.10
N LYS A 349 12.73 -6.27 -12.07
CA LYS A 349 12.72 -4.81 -11.95
C LYS A 349 11.31 -4.30 -12.15
N VAL A 350 10.86 -3.43 -11.24
CA VAL A 350 9.68 -2.59 -11.50
C VAL A 350 9.95 -1.79 -12.77
N GLU A 351 9.15 -1.99 -13.82
CA GLU A 351 9.37 -1.37 -15.12
C GLU A 351 9.20 0.14 -15.06
N LYS A 352 8.20 0.59 -14.29
CA LYS A 352 7.76 2.00 -14.23
C LYS A 352 7.25 2.37 -12.85
N ILE A 353 7.63 3.57 -12.41
CA ILE A 353 7.14 4.20 -11.19
C ILE A 353 6.52 5.54 -11.57
N LEU A 354 5.31 5.79 -11.06
CA LEU A 354 4.60 7.06 -11.21
C LEU A 354 4.38 7.66 -9.82
N PHE A 355 4.91 8.85 -9.58
CA PHE A 355 4.47 9.69 -8.47
C PHE A 355 3.31 10.57 -8.96
N ALA A 356 2.14 10.43 -8.34
CA ALA A 356 0.95 11.15 -8.73
C ALA A 356 0.49 12.07 -7.59
N ALA A 357 0.51 13.38 -7.84
CA ALA A 357 -0.11 14.34 -6.95
C ALA A 357 -1.64 14.16 -6.98
N THR A 358 -2.27 13.99 -5.82
CA THR A 358 -3.71 13.71 -5.71
C THR A 358 -4.52 14.95 -5.33
N LYS A 359 -5.86 14.80 -5.34
CA LYS A 359 -6.84 15.82 -4.93
C LYS A 359 -6.77 17.12 -5.73
N ALA A 360 -6.35 17.04 -6.99
CA ALA A 360 -6.23 18.21 -7.87
C ALA A 360 -7.56 18.97 -8.06
N ASP A 361 -8.70 18.30 -7.84
CA ASP A 361 -10.04 18.89 -7.84
C ASP A 361 -10.26 19.96 -6.77
N HIS A 362 -9.43 20.01 -5.71
CA HIS A 362 -9.44 21.11 -4.74
C HIS A 362 -8.83 22.41 -5.29
N LEU A 363 -8.16 22.34 -6.44
CA LEU A 363 -7.52 23.48 -7.09
C LEU A 363 -8.22 23.81 -8.40
N HIS A 364 -8.20 25.09 -8.77
CA HIS A 364 -8.63 25.50 -10.10
C HIS A 364 -7.72 24.88 -11.16
N HIS A 365 -8.29 24.46 -12.31
CA HIS A 365 -7.56 23.71 -13.34
C HIS A 365 -6.26 24.39 -13.84
N THR A 366 -6.20 25.72 -13.80
CA THR A 366 -4.99 26.50 -14.16
C THR A 366 -3.80 26.24 -13.22
N GLN A 367 -4.03 25.70 -12.04
CA GLN A 367 -3.01 25.35 -11.04
C GLN A 367 -2.54 23.90 -11.14
N HIS A 368 -3.25 23.04 -11.89
CA HIS A 368 -2.92 21.60 -12.00
C HIS A 368 -1.50 21.38 -12.53
N GLY A 369 -1.04 22.20 -13.48
CA GLY A 369 0.33 22.13 -13.99
C GLY A 369 1.40 22.43 -12.93
N ARG A 370 1.12 23.31 -11.96
CA ARG A 370 2.06 23.57 -10.85
C ARG A 370 2.08 22.38 -9.88
N LEU A 371 0.91 21.84 -9.56
CA LEU A 371 0.79 20.65 -8.71
C LEU A 371 1.52 19.44 -9.30
N SER A 372 1.42 19.22 -10.61
CA SER A 372 2.09 18.09 -11.29
C SER A 372 3.61 18.20 -11.31
N THR A 373 4.17 19.41 -11.21
CA THR A 373 5.64 19.60 -11.16
C THR A 373 6.25 19.33 -9.79
N TYR A 374 5.45 19.26 -8.73
CA TYR A 374 5.96 19.06 -7.39
C TYR A 374 6.71 17.73 -7.23
N PRO A 375 6.18 16.57 -7.66
CA PRO A 375 6.93 15.33 -7.60
C PRO A 375 8.28 15.41 -8.32
N ASP A 376 8.33 16.05 -9.48
CA ASP A 376 9.56 16.20 -10.26
C ASP A 376 10.58 17.12 -9.57
N GLY A 377 10.13 18.26 -9.03
CA GLY A 377 10.97 19.19 -8.28
C GLY A 377 11.41 18.64 -6.93
N GLY A 378 10.56 17.86 -6.26
CA GLY A 378 10.85 17.20 -5.00
C GLY A 378 11.87 16.06 -5.13
N LEU A 379 11.91 15.41 -6.29
CA LEU A 379 12.86 14.33 -6.60
C LEU A 379 14.21 14.83 -7.12
N ARG A 380 14.28 16.03 -7.71
CA ARG A 380 15.54 16.75 -7.97
C ARG A 380 16.16 17.20 -6.63
#